data_AF-A0A2M8P6D2-F1
#
_entry.id   AF-A0A2M8P6D2-F1
#
_cell.length_a   1.000
_cell.length_b   1.000
_cell.length_c   1.000
_cell.angle_alpha   90.00
_cell.angle_beta   90.00
_cell.angle_gamma   90.00
#
_symmetry.space_group_name_H-M   'P 1'
#
loop_
_entity.id
_entity.type
_entity.pdbx_description
1 polymer ?
#
loop_
_entity_poly.entity_id
_entity_poly.type
_entity_poly.pdbx_seq_one_letter_code
_entity_poly.pdbx_strand_id
1 'polypeptide(L)'
;PAFARAVQHGADAHLLIVGADAGMLSQVQRLIATHQLQERATLTGLLEGRDRIAVLAAADIFALPAFGEGLPLAALEAAASGCALLLTEG
;
A
#
# COMPACT_ATOMS: atom_id res chain seq x y z
N PRO A 1 -5.53 1.83 -12.53
CA PRO A 1 -4.40 1.97 -11.59
C PRO A 1 -3.50 0.72 -11.66
N ALA A 2 -2.24 0.81 -11.23
CA ALA A 2 -1.24 -0.26 -11.42
C ALA A 2 -1.66 -1.61 -10.81
N PHE A 3 -2.19 -1.60 -9.57
CA PHE A 3 -2.65 -2.82 -8.90
C PHE A 3 -3.78 -3.53 -9.68
N ALA A 4 -4.75 -2.79 -10.21
CA ALA A 4 -5.81 -3.37 -11.05
C ALA A 4 -5.24 -4.09 -12.29
N ARG A 5 -4.19 -3.53 -12.92
CA ARG A 5 -3.52 -4.15 -14.06
C ARG A 5 -2.77 -5.42 -13.66
N ALA A 6 -2.14 -5.44 -12.47
CA ALA A 6 -1.48 -6.63 -11.96
C ALA A 6 -2.49 -7.78 -11.75
N VAL A 7 -3.65 -7.49 -11.14
CA VAL A 7 -4.74 -8.47 -10.98
C VAL A 7 -5.25 -8.97 -12.34
N GLN A 8 -5.45 -8.08 -13.32
CA GLN A 8 -5.85 -8.44 -14.68
C GLN A 8 -4.84 -9.35 -15.40
N HIS A 9 -3.56 -9.23 -15.07
CA HIS A 9 -2.50 -10.11 -15.57
C HIS A 9 -2.30 -11.38 -14.73
N GLY A 10 -3.20 -11.67 -13.79
CA GLY A 10 -3.20 -12.91 -13.02
C GLY A 10 -2.41 -12.87 -11.71
N ALA A 11 -2.04 -11.69 -11.21
CA ALA A 11 -1.42 -11.59 -9.89
C ALA A 11 -2.40 -12.06 -8.79
N ASP A 12 -1.97 -13.03 -8.00
CA ASP A 12 -2.65 -13.41 -6.76
C ASP A 12 -2.12 -12.56 -5.61
N ALA A 13 -2.73 -11.39 -5.41
CA ALA A 13 -2.28 -10.39 -4.46
C ALA A 13 -3.46 -9.62 -3.85
N HIS A 14 -3.24 -9.13 -2.63
CA HIS A 14 -4.16 -8.27 -1.90
C HIS A 14 -3.52 -6.91 -1.62
N LEU A 15 -4.21 -5.82 -1.94
CA LEU A 15 -3.73 -4.47 -1.69
C LEU A 15 -4.17 -4.00 -0.30
N LEU A 16 -3.20 -3.72 0.56
CA LEU A 16 -3.46 -3.09 1.85
C LEU A 16 -3.00 -1.64 1.82
N ILE A 17 -3.90 -0.70 2.10
CA ILE A 17 -3.57 0.73 2.22
C ILE A 17 -3.74 1.11 3.69
N VAL A 18 -2.62 1.50 4.30
CA VAL A 18 -2.51 1.90 5.70
C VAL A 18 -2.14 3.37 5.80
N GLY A 19 -2.88 4.13 6.60
CA GLY A 19 -2.65 5.55 6.79
C GLY A 19 -3.95 6.32 7.02
N ALA A 20 -3.82 7.51 7.62
CA ALA A 20 -4.94 8.43 7.76
C ALA A 20 -5.44 8.90 6.39
N ASP A 21 -6.72 9.28 6.31
CA ASP A 21 -7.24 9.93 5.11
C ASP A 21 -6.63 11.33 4.97
N ALA A 22 -5.81 11.53 3.94
CA ALA A 22 -5.25 12.81 3.55
C ALA A 22 -6.09 13.55 2.48
N GLY A 23 -7.40 13.26 2.43
CA GLY A 23 -8.35 13.82 1.45
C GLY A 23 -8.54 12.98 0.19
N MET A 24 -8.00 11.76 0.18
CA MET A 24 -7.99 10.87 -1.01
C MET A 24 -8.88 9.65 -0.84
N LEU A 25 -9.43 9.39 0.35
CA LEU A 25 -10.23 8.19 0.63
C LEU A 25 -11.38 8.00 -0.36
N SER A 26 -12.14 9.07 -0.65
CA SER A 26 -13.25 9.00 -1.60
C SER A 26 -12.80 8.63 -3.02
N GLN A 27 -11.62 9.11 -3.44
CA GLN A 27 -11.05 8.75 -4.73
C GLN A 27 -10.59 7.29 -4.75
N VAL A 28 -9.93 6.83 -3.70
CA VAL A 28 -9.46 5.45 -3.56
C VAL A 28 -10.64 4.48 -3.57
N GLN A 29 -11.69 4.75 -2.79
CA GLN A 29 -12.92 3.94 -2.77
C GLN A 29 -13.58 3.86 -4.15
N ARG A 30 -13.62 4.98 -4.89
CA ARG A 30 -14.14 5.02 -6.26
C ARG A 30 -13.29 4.17 -7.20
N LEU A 31 -11.97 4.24 -7.10
CA LEU A 31 -11.06 3.40 -7.90
C LEU A 31 -11.25 1.92 -7.58
N ILE A 32 -11.38 1.55 -6.31
CA ILE A 32 -11.67 0.17 -5.89
C ILE A 32 -12.98 -0.30 -6.55
N ALA A 33 -14.04 0.50 -6.47
CA ALA A 33 -15.34 0.15 -7.05
C ALA A 33 -15.31 0.06 -8.59
N THR A 34 -14.71 1.04 -9.27
CA THR A 34 -14.58 1.07 -10.73
C THR A 34 -13.81 -0.14 -11.27
N HIS A 35 -12.83 -0.65 -10.52
CA HIS A 35 -12.00 -1.78 -10.92
C HIS A 35 -12.40 -3.12 -10.28
N GLN A 36 -13.53 -3.16 -9.56
CA GLN A 36 -14.06 -4.37 -8.91
C GLN A 36 -13.06 -5.05 -7.95
N LEU A 37 -12.33 -4.24 -7.17
CA LEU A 37 -11.27 -4.69 -6.26
C LEU A 37 -11.72 -4.87 -4.80
N GLN A 38 -13.01 -4.85 -4.51
CA GLN A 38 -13.54 -4.85 -3.14
C GLN A 38 -13.08 -6.06 -2.32
N GLU A 39 -12.89 -7.21 -2.96
CA GLU A 39 -12.40 -8.44 -2.31
C GLU A 39 -10.87 -8.55 -2.27
N ARG A 40 -10.16 -7.63 -2.93
CA ARG A 40 -8.70 -7.64 -3.09
C ARG A 40 -8.03 -6.36 -2.58
N ALA A 41 -8.77 -5.49 -1.91
CA ALA A 41 -8.25 -4.25 -1.36
C ALA A 41 -8.85 -3.96 0.02
N THR A 42 -8.01 -3.61 0.98
CA THR A 42 -8.42 -3.21 2.33
C THR A 42 -7.83 -1.84 2.67
N LEU A 43 -8.69 -0.97 3.19
CA LEU A 43 -8.30 0.33 3.72
C LEU A 43 -8.42 0.26 5.24
N THR A 44 -7.31 0.30 5.96
CA THR A 44 -7.32 0.12 7.43
C THR A 44 -7.58 1.42 8.18
N GLY A 45 -7.32 2.56 7.53
CA GLY A 45 -7.09 3.81 8.25
C GLY A 45 -5.70 3.85 8.88
N LEU A 46 -5.49 4.79 9.80
CA LEU A 46 -4.23 4.94 10.52
C LEU A 46 -4.01 3.78 11.49
N LEU A 47 -2.84 3.15 11.41
CA LEU A 47 -2.36 2.18 12.40
C LEU A 47 -1.11 2.72 13.07
N GLU A 48 -0.97 2.44 14.36
CA GLU A 48 0.13 2.95 15.19
C GLU A 48 0.80 1.83 15.99
N GLY A 49 1.99 2.11 16.52
CA GLY A 49 2.72 1.21 17.41
C GLY A 49 2.88 -0.21 16.84
N ARG A 50 2.39 -1.20 17.58
CA ARG A 50 2.54 -2.63 17.25
C ARG A 50 1.76 -3.03 16.00
N ASP A 51 0.59 -2.46 15.77
CA ASP A 51 -0.25 -2.84 14.63
C ASP A 51 0.38 -2.41 13.30
N ARG A 52 1.00 -1.21 13.29
CA ARG A 52 1.78 -0.74 12.14
C ARG A 52 2.94 -1.69 11.81
N ILE A 53 3.70 -2.10 12.83
CA ILE A 53 4.82 -3.04 12.66
C ILE A 53 4.31 -4.41 12.19
N ALA A 54 3.22 -4.90 12.79
CA ALA A 54 2.65 -6.20 12.45
C ALA A 54 2.22 -6.26 10.98
N VAL A 55 1.61 -5.18 10.46
CA VAL A 55 1.22 -5.10 9.06
C VAL A 55 2.44 -5.10 8.13
N LEU A 56 3.48 -4.32 8.46
CA LEU A 56 4.70 -4.29 7.65
C LEU A 56 5.41 -5.66 7.64
N ALA A 57 5.45 -6.36 8.77
CA ALA A 57 6.03 -7.68 8.88
C ALA A 57 5.20 -8.78 8.19
N ALA A 58 3.90 -8.57 8.03
CA ALA A 58 2.99 -9.48 7.33
C ALA A 58 2.93 -9.23 5.81
N ALA A 59 3.50 -8.12 5.31
CA ALA A 59 3.47 -7.77 3.90
C ALA A 59 4.62 -8.42 3.13
N ASP A 60 4.30 -9.00 1.97
CA ASP A 60 5.32 -9.53 1.05
C ASP A 60 6.11 -8.42 0.34
N ILE A 61 5.41 -7.34 -0.04
CA ILE A 61 5.94 -6.21 -0.81
C ILE A 61 5.39 -4.89 -0.26
N PHE A 62 6.26 -3.91 -0.05
CA PHE A 62 5.93 -2.53 0.28
C PHE A 62 6.14 -1.64 -0.95
N ALA A 63 5.09 -0.93 -1.36
CA ALA A 63 5.14 -0.04 -2.51
C ALA A 63 4.96 1.42 -2.08
N LEU A 64 5.90 2.29 -2.49
CA LEU A 64 5.84 3.73 -2.25
C LEU A 64 6.02 4.49 -3.58
N PRO A 65 4.92 4.82 -4.27
CA PRO A 65 4.96 5.57 -5.51
C PRO A 65 5.00 7.10 -5.23
N ALA A 66 6.08 7.58 -4.61
CA ALA A 66 6.25 8.97 -4.20
C ALA A 66 7.55 9.59 -4.77
N PHE A 67 7.42 10.72 -5.45
CA PHE A 67 8.57 11.50 -5.94
C PHE A 67 8.95 12.58 -4.93
N GLY A 68 10.25 12.75 -4.70
CA GLY A 68 10.78 13.89 -3.92
C GLY A 68 10.59 13.79 -2.40
N GLU A 69 10.37 12.60 -1.83
CA GLU A 69 10.51 12.43 -0.38
C GLU A 69 12.00 12.49 0.00
N GLY A 70 12.33 13.30 1.01
CA GLY A 70 13.73 13.41 1.47
C GLY A 70 14.27 12.09 2.03
N LEU A 71 13.52 11.47 2.95
CA LEU A 71 13.80 10.13 3.45
C LEU A 71 12.49 9.41 3.78
N PRO A 72 12.09 8.38 3.01
CA PRO A 72 10.84 7.68 3.23
C PRO A 72 10.93 6.77 4.45
N LEU A 73 10.58 7.30 5.64
CA LEU A 73 10.61 6.53 6.90
C LEU A 73 9.80 5.23 6.80
N ALA A 74 8.65 5.26 6.13
CA ALA A 74 7.81 4.06 5.94
C ALA A 74 8.54 2.97 5.12
N ALA A 75 9.36 3.35 4.13
CA ALA A 75 10.16 2.39 3.37
C ALA A 75 11.29 1.80 4.23
N LEU A 76 11.91 2.60 5.11
CA LEU A 76 12.91 2.10 6.06
C LEU A 76 12.29 1.13 7.07
N GLU A 77 11.10 1.45 7.60
CA GLU A 77 10.35 0.58 8.50
C GLU A 77 9.94 -0.74 7.83
N ALA A 78 9.52 -0.68 6.56
CA ALA A 78 9.22 -1.85 5.74
C ALA A 78 10.48 -2.72 5.52
N ALA A 79 11.61 -2.09 5.18
CA ALA A 79 12.88 -2.78 5.03
C ALA A 79 13.33 -3.47 6.33
N ALA A 80 13.21 -2.78 7.46
CA ALA A 80 13.52 -3.32 8.78
C ALA A 80 12.61 -4.49 9.17
N SER A 81 11.38 -4.51 8.64
CA SER A 81 10.42 -5.61 8.81
C SER A 81 10.66 -6.78 7.83
N GLY A 82 11.68 -6.69 6.97
CA GLY A 82 12.03 -7.74 6.00
C GLY A 82 11.23 -7.69 4.69
N CYS A 83 10.49 -6.62 4.43
CA CYS A 83 9.64 -6.48 3.26
C CYS A 83 10.44 -6.12 2.00
N ALA A 84 10.10 -6.72 0.86
CA ALA A 84 10.66 -6.29 -0.43
C ALA A 84 10.13 -4.90 -0.80
N LEU A 85 10.99 -4.01 -1.30
CA LEU A 85 10.61 -2.63 -1.60
C LEU A 85 10.38 -2.41 -3.10
N LEU A 86 9.28 -1.75 -3.44
CA LEU A 86 8.99 -1.19 -4.76
C LEU A 86 8.85 0.33 -4.62
N LEU A 87 9.90 1.05 -4.99
CA LEU A 87 9.99 2.50 -4.86
C LEU A 87 10.03 3.14 -6.24
N THR A 88 9.49 4.35 -6.37
CA THR A 88 9.74 5.20 -7.55
C THR A 88 11.20 5.65 -7.59
N GLU A 89 11.72 5.90 -8.79
CA GLU A 89 13.00 6.57 -8.96
C GLU A 89 12.96 7.98 -8.34
N GLY A 90 14.07 8.38 -7.72
CA GLY A 90 14.24 9.67 -7.05
C GLY A 90 14.62 10.80 -8.00
#